data_AF-A0A537KDB3-F1
#
_entry.id   AF-A0A537KDB3-F1
#
_cell.length_a   1.000
_cell.length_b   1.000
_cell.length_c   1.000
_cell.angle_alpha   90.00
_cell.angle_beta   90.00
_cell.angle_gamma   90.00
#
_symmetry.space_group_name_H-M   'P 1'
#
loop_
_entity.id
_entity.type
_entity.pdbx_description
1 polymer ?
#
loop_
_entity_poly.entity_id
_entity_poly.type
_entity_poly.pdbx_seq_one_letter_code
_entity_poly.pdbx_strand_id
1 'polypeptide(L)' 'MNAGARPVPAKGGGAIAVVAIGGNSLVRNGRLDVEGQQAALRETAAHVAGFVTGGWGVVLTHGNGPQVGL' A
#
# COMPACT_ATOMS: atom_id res chain seq x y z
N MET A 1 15.95 11.55 -7.51
CA MET A 1 15.41 12.23 -6.32
C MET A 1 15.47 11.23 -5.17
N ASN A 2 16.55 11.22 -4.38
CA ASN A 2 16.65 10.35 -3.21
C ASN A 2 16.10 11.11 -2.01
N ALA A 3 14.85 10.83 -1.63
CA ALA A 3 14.36 11.21 -0.32
C ALA A 3 15.20 10.45 0.70
N GLY A 4 16.11 11.15 1.40
CA GLY A 4 16.91 10.56 2.47
C GLY A 4 15.99 9.81 3.42
N ALA A 5 16.30 8.54 3.68
CA ALA A 5 15.48 7.68 4.52
C ALA A 5 15.21 8.39 5.85
N ARG A 6 13.95 8.80 6.07
CA ARG A 6 13.56 9.36 7.36
C ARG A 6 13.80 8.28 8.42
N PRO A 7 14.38 8.63 9.57
CA PRO A 7 14.62 7.66 10.63
C PRO A 7 13.32 6.95 10.99
N VAL A 8 13.42 5.63 11.18
CA VAL A 8 12.31 4.80 11.62
C VAL A 8 11.84 5.32 12.98
N PRO A 9 10.55 5.65 13.16
CA PRO A 9 10.01 6.14 14.40
C PRO A 9 10.25 5.10 15.50
N ALA A 10 10.63 5.56 16.69
CA ALA A 10 10.68 4.69 17.86
C ALA A 10 9.29 4.05 18.06
N LYS A 11 9.23 2.76 18.39
CA LYS A 11 7.98 2.04 18.67
C LYS A 11 7.15 2.83 19.69
N GLY A 12 5.98 3.33 19.27
CA GLY A 12 5.07 4.14 20.09
C GLY A 12 5.19 5.66 19.92
N GLY A 13 6.11 6.15 19.09
CA GLY A 13 6.35 7.58 18.86
C GLY A 13 5.69 8.11 17.58
N GLY A 14 4.47 8.64 17.69
CA GLY A 14 3.87 9.78 16.97
C GLY A 14 3.86 9.91 15.43
N ALA A 15 4.65 9.15 14.67
CA ALA A 15 4.79 9.38 13.23
C ALA A 15 3.86 8.48 12.41
N ILE A 16 3.14 9.12 11.49
CA ILE A 16 2.17 8.48 10.61
C ILE A 16 2.75 8.43 9.19
N ALA A 17 2.75 7.25 8.60
CA ALA A 17 2.95 7.05 7.17
C ALA A 17 1.58 6.99 6.49
N VAL A 18 1.37 7.88 5.50
CA VAL A 18 0.20 7.83 4.62
C VAL A 18 0.62 7.16 3.32
N VAL A 19 0.02 6.01 3.01
CA VAL A 19 0.32 5.21 1.84
C VAL A 19 -0.90 5.21 0.92
N ALA A 20 -0.74 5.74 -0.29
CA ALA A 20 -1.77 5.75 -1.32
C ALA A 20 -1.41 4.78 -2.45
N ILE A 21 -2.26 3.80 -2.69
CA ILE A 21 -2.10 2.78 -3.73
C ILE A 21 -2.96 3.15 -4.95
N GLY A 22 -2.44 3.00 -6.16
CA GLY A 22 -3.24 3.20 -7.37
C GLY A 22 -4.24 2.06 -7.60
N GLY A 23 -5.48 2.34 -8.01
CA GLY A 23 -6.46 1.27 -8.31
C GLY A 23 -6.00 0.31 -9.41
N ASN A 24 -5.20 0.82 -10.36
CA ASN A 24 -4.62 0.04 -11.45
C ASN A 24 -3.57 -0.97 -10.99
N SER A 25 -2.86 -0.73 -9.88
CA SER A 25 -1.87 -1.69 -9.38
C SER A 25 -2.52 -2.91 -8.72
N LEU A 26 -3.81 -2.83 -8.41
CA LEU A 26 -4.59 -3.96 -7.91
C LEU A 26 -5.14 -4.85 -9.04
N VAL A 27 -4.93 -4.46 -10.30
CA VAL A 27 -5.42 -5.19 -11.48
C VAL A 27 -4.23 -5.72 -12.27
N ARG A 28 -4.20 -7.03 -12.50
CA ARG A 28 -3.15 -7.68 -13.31
C ARG A 28 -3.66 -7.87 -14.74
N ASN A 29 -2.87 -7.43 -15.73
CA ASN A 29 -3.15 -7.61 -17.15
C ASN A 29 -4.57 -7.16 -17.58
N GLY A 30 -5.11 -6.13 -16.92
CA GLY A 30 -6.46 -5.62 -17.20
C GLY A 30 -7.62 -6.55 -16.81
N ARG A 31 -7.36 -7.64 -16.08
CA ARG A 31 -8.39 -8.61 -15.66
C ARG A 31 -8.90 -8.29 -14.26
N LEU A 32 -10.22 -8.19 -14.13
CA LEU A 32 -10.93 -7.94 -12.87
C LEU A 32 -11.43 -9.24 -12.21
N ASP A 33 -10.57 -10.25 -12.12
CA ASP A 33 -10.89 -11.46 -11.34
C ASP A 33 -10.42 -11.32 -9.89
N VAL A 34 -11.20 -11.91 -8.97
CA VAL A 34 -10.97 -11.78 -7.53
C VAL A 34 -9.61 -12.35 -7.11
N GLU A 35 -9.20 -13.47 -7.69
CA GLU A 35 -7.93 -14.14 -7.34
C GLU A 35 -6.72 -13.28 -7.73
N GLY A 36 -6.72 -12.71 -8.93
CA GLY A 36 -5.68 -11.80 -9.42
C GLY A 36 -5.58 -10.54 -8.58
N GLN A 37 -6.71 -9.97 -8.19
CA GLN A 37 -6.74 -8.81 -7.29
C GLN A 37 -6.23 -9.16 -5.89
N GLN A 38 -6.60 -10.33 -5.36
CA GLN A 38 -6.06 -10.81 -4.08
C GLN A 38 -4.54 -11.03 -4.16
N ALA A 39 -4.02 -11.58 -5.26
CA ALA A 39 -2.59 -11.76 -5.45
C ALA A 39 -1.85 -10.42 -5.52
N ALA A 40 -2.38 -9.42 -6.24
CA ALA A 40 -1.84 -8.07 -6.27
C ALA A 40 -1.89 -7.38 -4.88
N LEU A 41 -2.98 -7.59 -4.13
CA LEU A 41 -3.13 -7.05 -2.79
C LEU A 41 -2.13 -7.67 -1.80
N ARG A 42 -1.87 -8.99 -1.88
CA ARG A 42 -0.89 -9.67 -1.02
C ARG A 42 0.53 -9.12 -1.24
N GLU A 43 0.91 -8.90 -2.50
CA GLU A 43 2.20 -8.28 -2.84
C GLU A 43 2.28 -6.86 -2.27
N THR A 44 1.24 -6.06 -2.48
CA THR A 44 1.18 -4.69 -1.94
C THR A 44 1.25 -4.67 -0.41
N ALA A 45 0.54 -5.58 0.25
CA ALA A 45 0.52 -5.71 1.70
C ALA A 45 1.90 -6.06 2.28
N ALA A 46 2.71 -6.86 1.57
CA ALA A 46 4.07 -7.17 1.99
C ALA A 46 4.95 -5.90 2.07
N HIS A 47 4.78 -4.96 1.14
CA HIS A 47 5.47 -3.67 1.20
C HIS A 47 4.97 -2.78 2.35
N VAL A 48 3.66 -2.75 2.59
CA VAL A 48 3.06 -1.96 3.68
C VAL A 48 3.45 -2.52 5.06
N ALA A 49 3.57 -3.84 5.19
CA ALA A 49 3.93 -4.50 6.44
C ALA A 49 5.28 -4.02 7.00
N GLY A 50 6.23 -3.61 6.14
CA GLY A 50 7.50 -3.02 6.56
C GLY A 50 7.35 -1.73 7.38
N PHE A 51 6.34 -0.91 7.08
CA PHE A 51 6.04 0.30 7.86
C PHE A 51 5.50 -0.07 9.24
N VAL A 52 4.59 -1.04 9.30
CA VAL A 52 3.98 -1.50 10.55
C VAL A 52 5.04 -2.12 11.47
N THR A 53 5.88 -3.01 10.94
CA THR A 53 6.95 -3.65 11.73
C THR A 53 8.05 -2.66 12.11
N GLY A 54 8.26 -1.63 11.29
CA GLY A 54 9.07 -0.46 11.61
C GLY A 54 8.46 0.48 12.66
N GLY A 55 7.25 0.21 13.17
CA GLY A 55 6.67 1.01 14.25
C GLY A 55 5.97 2.30 13.81
N TRP A 56 5.69 2.46 12.51
CA TRP A 56 4.87 3.56 12.00
C TRP A 56 3.38 3.30 12.27
N GLY A 57 2.63 4.36 12.59
CA GLY A 57 1.19 4.36 12.36
C GLY A 57 0.92 4.43 10.86
N VAL A 58 0.05 3.57 10.32
CA VAL A 58 -0.19 3.52 8.87
C VAL A 58 -1.63 3.93 8.56
N VAL A 59 -1.77 4.93 7.69
CA VAL A 59 -3.01 5.23 6.99
C VAL A 59 -2.87 4.71 5.57
N LEU A 60 -3.69 3.73 5.19
CA LEU A 60 -3.66 3.10 3.88
C LEU A 60 -4.91 3.49 3.09
N THR A 61 -4.72 4.00 1.88
CA THR A 61 -5.80 4.32 0.95
C THR A 61 -5.51 3.71 -0.41
N HIS A 62 -6.55 3.58 -1.24
CA HIS A 62 -6.38 3.17 -2.63
C HIS A 62 -7.34 3.91 -3.55
N GLY A 63 -6.97 4.02 -4.84
CA GLY A 63 -7.92 4.32 -5.91
C GLY A 63 -8.76 3.10 -6.27
N ASN A 64 -9.95 3.32 -6.83
CA ASN A 64 -10.89 2.24 -7.19
C ASN A 64 -11.33 2.27 -8.67
N GLY A 65 -10.64 3.05 -9.53
CA GLY A 65 -11.03 3.29 -10.92
C GLY A 65 -11.39 2.02 -11.71
N PRO A 66 -10.51 1.02 -11.83
CA PRO A 66 -10.84 -0.23 -12.51
C PRO A 66 -11.97 -1.03 -11.85
N GLN A 67 -12.13 -0.94 -10.53
CA GLN A 67 -13.09 -1.73 -9.77
C GLN A 67 -14.53 -1.21 -9.92
N VAL A 68 -14.69 0.08 -10.23
CA VAL A 68 -16.00 0.74 -10.36
C VAL A 68 -16.28 1.30 -11.75
N GLY A 69 -15.29 1.26 -12.65
CA GLY A 69 -15.24 2.06 -13.87
C GLY A 69 -16.08 1.63 -15.07
N LEU A 70 -16.78 0.49 -14.98
CA LEU A 70 -17.47 -0.22 -16.09
C LEU A 70 -16.55 -0.73 -17.20
#